data_AF-A0A6F9B7X6-F1
#
_entry.id   AF-A0A6F9B7X6-F1
#
_cell.length_a   1.000
_cell.length_b   1.000
_cell.length_c   1.000
_cell.angle_alpha   90.00
_cell.angle_beta   90.00
_cell.angle_gamma   90.00
#
_symmetry.space_group_name_H-M   'P 1'
#
loop_
_entity.id
_entity.type
_entity.pdbx_description
1 polymer ?
#
loop_
_entity_poly.entity_id
_entity_poly.type
_entity_poly.pdbx_seq_one_letter_code
_entity_poly.pdbx_strand_id
1 'polypeptide(L)'
;MDTLFAWMAHSLVSSNRPTREIRRYQKSTELLIRKLPFQRLVREIAQDFKTDLRFQSSAVMALQEASEAYLVGLFEDTNLCAIHAKRVTIMPKDIQLARRIHDRHGPIGDGVPDRNVLEPRLSVTIPR
;
A
#
# COMPACT_ATOMS: atom_id res chain seq x y z
N MET A 1 -34.46 -0.62 7.32
CA MET A 1 -33.54 0.54 7.28
C MET A 1 -32.67 0.55 8.55
N ASP A 2 -32.34 -0.62 9.13
CA ASP A 2 -32.04 -0.71 10.57
C ASP A 2 -30.78 -1.53 10.90
N THR A 3 -29.96 -1.85 9.90
CA THR A 3 -28.62 -2.43 10.09
C THR A 3 -27.50 -1.46 9.72
N LEU A 4 -27.76 -0.54 8.78
CA LEU A 4 -26.80 0.50 8.37
C LEU A 4 -26.56 1.53 9.50
N PHE A 5 -27.60 1.86 10.28
CA PHE A 5 -27.49 2.78 11.42
C PHE A 5 -26.78 2.15 12.63
N ALA A 6 -26.87 0.84 12.82
CA ALA A 6 -26.15 0.13 13.87
C ALA A 6 -24.63 0.06 13.60
N TRP A 7 -24.24 -0.06 12.32
CA TRP A 7 -22.83 0.00 11.90
C TRP A 7 -22.24 1.42 12.03
N MET A 8 -23.05 2.45 11.78
CA MET A 8 -22.69 3.84 12.05
C MET A 8 -22.58 4.15 13.55
N ALA A 9 -23.48 3.64 14.38
CA ALA A 9 -23.52 3.96 15.81
C ALA A 9 -22.44 3.23 16.63
N HIS A 10 -22.05 2.01 16.25
CA HIS A 10 -20.95 1.29 16.94
C HIS A 10 -19.55 1.79 16.55
N SER A 11 -19.44 2.66 15.53
CA SER A 11 -18.20 3.34 15.16
C SER A 11 -17.92 4.62 15.97
N LEU A 12 -18.79 4.98 16.93
CA LEU A 12 -18.71 6.22 17.72
C LEU A 12 -17.89 6.07 19.01
N VAL A 13 -16.65 5.55 18.95
CA VAL A 13 -15.59 5.90 19.91
C VAL A 13 -14.24 5.90 19.18
N SER A 14 -14.02 6.94 18.38
CA SER A 14 -12.69 7.51 18.19
C SER A 14 -12.92 8.91 17.67
N SER A 15 -12.40 9.91 18.36
CA SER A 15 -12.47 11.33 18.00
C SER A 15 -12.01 11.53 16.55
N ASN A 16 -12.94 11.48 15.60
CA ASN A 16 -12.65 11.38 14.17
C ASN A 16 -12.41 12.77 13.56
N ARG A 17 -11.34 13.45 14.02
CA ARG A 17 -10.76 14.55 13.27
C ARG A 17 -9.58 13.98 12.50
N PRO A 18 -9.71 13.70 11.20
CA PRO A 18 -8.55 13.42 10.37
C PRO A 18 -7.56 14.57 10.56
N THR A 19 -6.32 14.21 10.88
CA THR A 19 -5.27 15.16 11.20
C THR A 19 -5.12 16.19 10.08
N ARG A 20 -4.61 17.38 10.41
CA ARG A 20 -4.40 18.46 9.42
C ARG A 20 -3.60 17.97 8.21
N GLU A 21 -2.70 17.02 8.41
CA GLU A 21 -1.89 16.39 7.37
C GLU A 21 -2.72 15.52 6.43
N ILE A 22 -3.60 14.66 6.95
CA ILE A 22 -4.48 13.83 6.11
C ILE A 22 -5.33 14.72 5.20
N ARG A 23 -5.92 15.79 5.75
CA ARG A 23 -6.73 16.73 4.96
C ARG A 23 -5.91 17.49 3.93
N ARG A 24 -4.66 17.80 4.24
CA ARG A 24 -3.74 18.47 3.31
C ARG A 24 -3.40 17.55 2.15
N TYR A 25 -2.96 16.33 2.43
CA TYR A 25 -2.52 15.37 1.41
C TYR A 25 -3.67 14.76 0.61
N GLN A 26 -4.91 14.73 1.14
CA GLN A 26 -6.10 14.38 0.35
C GLN A 26 -6.53 15.50 -0.60
N LYS A 27 -6.12 16.75 -0.35
CA LYS A 27 -6.46 17.91 -1.19
C LYS A 27 -5.41 18.17 -2.27
N SER A 28 -4.15 17.80 -2.03
CA SER A 28 -3.08 17.88 -3.02
C SER A 28 -2.93 16.57 -3.77
N THR A 29 -2.50 16.65 -5.03
CA THR A 29 -2.11 15.50 -5.85
C THR A 29 -0.60 15.52 -6.11
N GLU A 30 0.15 16.10 -5.18
CA GLU A 30 1.61 16.21 -5.29
C GLU A 30 2.26 14.85 -4.95
N LEU A 31 3.28 14.48 -5.72
CA LEU A 31 4.05 13.28 -5.43
C LEU A 31 4.82 13.46 -4.11
N LEU A 32 4.65 12.49 -3.21
CA LEU A 32 5.20 12.54 -1.86
C LEU A 32 6.62 11.98 -1.81
N ILE A 33 6.97 11.08 -2.73
CA ILE A 33 8.31 10.51 -2.81
C ILE A 33 9.24 11.47 -3.57
N ARG A 34 10.44 11.70 -3.03
CA ARG A 34 11.44 12.52 -3.74
C ARG A 34 11.85 11.83 -5.05
N LYS A 35 11.83 12.59 -6.15
CA LYS A 35 12.08 12.07 -7.52
C LYS A 35 13.47 11.43 -7.68
N LEU A 36 14.52 12.03 -7.15
CA LEU A 36 15.90 11.54 -7.32
C LEU A 36 16.15 10.16 -6.67
N PRO A 37 15.81 9.91 -5.40
CA PRO A 37 15.98 8.58 -4.82
C PRO A 37 15.06 7.53 -5.48
N PHE A 38 13.83 7.88 -5.85
CA PHE A 38 12.95 6.97 -6.59
C PHE A 38 13.56 6.56 -7.94
N GLN A 39 14.09 7.53 -8.69
CA GLN A 39 14.77 7.26 -9.96
C GLN A 39 16.01 6.36 -9.78
N ARG A 40 16.77 6.52 -8.69
CA ARG A 40 17.92 5.64 -8.39
C ARG A 40 17.45 4.21 -8.13
N LEU A 41 16.41 4.04 -7.32
CA LEU A 41 15.81 2.75 -7.03
C LEU A 41 15.30 2.04 -8.30
N VAL A 42 14.58 2.76 -9.17
CA VAL A 42 14.09 2.20 -10.44
C VAL A 42 15.25 1.69 -11.30
N ARG A 43 16.36 2.42 -11.35
CA ARG A 43 17.54 2.03 -12.13
C ARG A 43 18.28 0.85 -11.52
N GLU A 44 18.39 0.81 -10.20
CA GLU A 44 18.98 -0.30 -9.45
C GLU A 44 18.24 -1.61 -9.75
N ILE A 45 16.92 -1.61 -9.56
CA ILE A 45 16.07 -2.78 -9.83
C ILE A 45 16.15 -3.18 -11.31
N ALA A 46 16.09 -2.21 -12.23
CA ALA A 46 16.12 -2.51 -13.66
C ALA A 46 17.45 -3.12 -14.13
N GLN A 47 18.56 -2.71 -13.48
CA GLN A 47 19.89 -3.22 -13.80
C GLN A 47 20.01 -4.72 -13.48
N ASP A 48 19.31 -5.22 -12.46
CA ASP A 48 19.28 -6.64 -12.11
C ASP A 48 18.64 -7.51 -13.20
N PHE A 49 17.75 -6.94 -14.03
CA PHE A 49 17.11 -7.66 -15.13
C PHE A 49 17.85 -7.52 -16.45
N LYS A 50 18.35 -6.32 -16.76
CA LYS A 50 19.07 -6.06 -18.01
C LYS A 50 20.04 -4.89 -17.85
N THR A 51 21.29 -5.13 -18.22
CA THR A 51 22.33 -4.09 -18.24
C THR A 51 22.08 -3.09 -19.39
N ASP A 52 22.46 -1.82 -19.18
CA ASP A 52 22.41 -0.72 -20.16
C ASP A 52 21.02 -0.21 -20.58
N LEU A 53 20.03 -0.30 -19.69
CA LEU A 53 18.71 0.29 -19.91
C LEU A 53 18.71 1.82 -19.77
N ARG A 54 18.21 2.51 -20.80
CA ARG A 54 17.97 3.96 -20.79
C ARG A 54 16.50 4.24 -20.53
N PHE A 55 16.22 4.96 -19.44
CA PHE A 55 14.87 5.40 -19.10
C PHE A 55 14.57 6.80 -19.64
N GLN A 56 13.41 6.96 -20.26
CA GLN A 56 12.82 8.26 -20.53
C GLN A 56 12.37 8.91 -19.21
N SER A 57 12.47 10.24 -19.11
CA SER A 57 12.05 10.98 -17.91
C SER A 57 10.56 10.79 -17.60
N SER A 58 9.70 10.77 -18.63
CA SER A 58 8.26 10.51 -18.48
C SER A 58 7.96 9.09 -18.01
N ALA A 59 8.75 8.09 -18.40
CA ALA A 59 8.57 6.71 -17.96
C ALA A 59 8.83 6.58 -16.45
N VAL A 60 9.88 7.22 -15.94
CA VAL A 60 10.17 7.24 -14.49
C VAL A 60 9.06 7.94 -13.71
N MET A 61 8.52 9.04 -14.25
CA MET A 61 7.38 9.75 -13.64
C MET A 61 6.13 8.88 -13.60
N ALA A 62 5.79 8.20 -14.69
CA ALA A 62 4.64 7.29 -14.74
C ALA A 62 4.79 6.12 -13.75
N LEU A 63 5.99 5.55 -13.61
CA LEU A 63 6.28 4.53 -12.60
C LEU A 63 6.08 5.07 -11.18
N GLN A 64 6.48 6.32 -10.94
CA GLN A 64 6.30 6.96 -9.64
C GLN A 64 4.82 7.17 -9.32
N GLU A 65 4.06 7.73 -10.26
CA GLU A 65 2.61 7.95 -10.12
C GLU A 65 1.87 6.64 -9.84
N ALA A 66 2.16 5.58 -10.62
CA ALA A 66 1.55 4.27 -10.41
C ALA A 66 1.93 3.66 -9.05
N SER A 67 3.19 3.79 -8.64
CA SER A 67 3.66 3.25 -7.36
C SER A 67 3.04 3.97 -6.16
N GLU A 68 2.96 5.30 -6.20
CA GLU A 68 2.34 6.07 -5.12
C GLU A 68 0.83 5.82 -5.06
N ALA A 69 0.14 5.76 -6.20
CA ALA A 69 -1.28 5.42 -6.24
C ALA A 69 -1.57 4.03 -5.66
N TYR A 70 -0.74 3.04 -6.01
CA TYR A 70 -0.85 1.69 -5.44
C TYR A 70 -0.65 1.68 -3.92
N LEU A 71 0.38 2.38 -3.42
CA LEU A 71 0.65 2.45 -1.99
C LEU A 71 -0.49 3.14 -1.21
N VAL A 72 -1.07 4.21 -1.76
CA VAL A 72 -2.23 4.88 -1.16
C VAL A 72 -3.40 3.92 -1.03
N GLY A 73 -3.78 3.21 -2.10
CA GLY A 73 -4.86 2.22 -2.05
C GLY A 73 -4.58 1.09 -1.05
N LEU A 74 -3.36 0.58 -1.02
CA LEU A 74 -2.96 -0.44 -0.05
C LEU A 74 -3.06 0.06 1.40
N PHE A 75 -2.70 1.32 1.66
CA PHE A 75 -2.83 1.91 3.00
C PHE A 75 -4.28 2.16 3.41
N GLU A 76 -5.17 2.46 2.46
CA GLU A 76 -6.62 2.54 2.71
C GLU A 76 -7.17 1.17 3.16
N ASP A 77 -6.85 0.10 2.42
CA ASP A 77 -7.23 -1.28 2.77
C ASP A 77 -6.63 -1.72 4.12
N THR A 78 -5.36 -1.39 4.35
CA THR A 78 -4.66 -1.67 5.61
C THR A 78 -5.32 -0.95 6.78
N ASN A 79 -5.74 0.30 6.59
CA ASN A 79 -6.43 1.08 7.61
C ASN A 79 -7.80 0.46 7.95
N LEU A 80 -8.55 -0.04 6.97
CA LEU A 80 -9.78 -0.79 7.20
C LEU A 80 -9.53 -2.07 8.00
N CYS A 81 -8.44 -2.80 7.71
CA CYS A 81 -8.03 -3.99 8.47
C CYS A 81 -7.70 -3.65 9.93
N ALA A 82 -7.03 -2.53 10.19
CA ALA A 82 -6.71 -2.06 11.54
C ALA A 82 -7.99 -1.69 12.32
N ILE A 83 -8.92 -0.97 11.69
CA ILE A 83 -10.21 -0.57 12.27
C ILE A 83 -11.07 -1.81 12.57
N HIS A 84 -11.08 -2.79 11.66
CA HIS A 84 -11.78 -4.07 11.86
C HIS A 84 -11.30 -4.79 13.14
N ALA A 85 -10.00 -4.70 13.43
CA ALA A 85 -9.40 -5.22 14.65
C ALA A 85 -9.47 -4.26 15.85
N LYS A 86 -10.32 -3.22 15.80
CA LYS A 86 -10.51 -2.17 16.83
C LYS A 86 -9.23 -1.40 17.19
N ARG A 87 -8.32 -1.24 16.23
CA ARG A 87 -7.06 -0.48 16.40
C ARG A 87 -7.06 0.75 15.51
N VAL A 88 -6.35 1.79 15.95
CA VAL A 88 -6.11 3.03 15.17
C VAL A 88 -4.71 3.03 14.53
N THR A 89 -3.79 2.20 15.04
CA THR A 89 -2.43 2.05 14.53
C THR A 89 -2.35 0.87 13.57
N ILE A 90 -1.90 1.13 12.34
CA ILE A 90 -1.59 0.09 11.34
C ILE A 90 -0.37 -0.73 11.78
N MET A 91 -0.40 -2.03 11.51
CA MET A 91 0.67 -2.98 11.84
C MET A 91 1.06 -3.80 10.61
N PRO A 92 2.26 -4.42 10.57
CA PRO A 92 2.68 -5.24 9.43
C PRO A 92 1.70 -6.37 9.08
N LYS A 93 1.02 -6.95 10.08
CA LYS A 93 -0.02 -7.97 9.89
C LYS A 93 -1.24 -7.47 9.10
N ASP A 94 -1.57 -6.18 9.22
CA ASP A 94 -2.69 -5.56 8.50
C ASP A 94 -2.32 -5.39 7.03
N ILE A 95 -1.07 -5.02 6.74
CA ILE A 95 -0.54 -4.91 5.37
C ILE A 95 -0.51 -6.29 4.71
N GLN A 96 -0.03 -7.31 5.43
CA GLN A 96 -0.02 -8.69 4.92
C GLN A 96 -1.42 -9.19 4.61
N LEU A 97 -2.39 -8.88 5.47
CA LEU A 97 -3.80 -9.22 5.25
C LEU A 97 -4.37 -8.46 4.05
N ALA A 98 -4.15 -7.15 3.98
CA ALA A 98 -4.60 -6.30 2.87
C ALA A 98 -4.06 -6.81 1.53
N ARG A 99 -2.74 -7.06 1.44
CA ARG A 99 -2.11 -7.66 0.25
C ARG A 99 -2.74 -9.00 -0.12
N ARG A 100 -2.92 -9.90 0.84
CA ARG A 100 -3.51 -11.22 0.58
C ARG A 100 -4.95 -11.15 0.04
N ILE A 101 -5.71 -10.13 0.44
CA ILE A 101 -7.08 -9.91 -0.05
C ILE A 101 -7.05 -9.21 -1.42
N HIS A 102 -6.15 -8.25 -1.58
CA HIS A 102 -5.93 -7.47 -2.81
C HIS A 102 -5.45 -8.35 -3.96
N ASP A 103 -4.45 -9.21 -3.72
CA ASP A 103 -3.90 -10.17 -4.70
C ASP A 103 -4.93 -11.24 -5.12
N ARG A 104 -6.01 -11.43 -4.35
CA ARG A 104 -7.13 -12.31 -4.72
C ARG A 104 -8.19 -11.62 -5.59
N HIS A 105 -8.20 -10.30 -5.65
CA HIS A 105 -9.18 -9.47 -6.36
C HIS A 105 -8.52 -8.45 -7.29
N GLY A 106 -7.33 -8.79 -7.82
CA GLY A 106 -6.52 -7.90 -8.66
C GLY A 106 -7.34 -7.14 -9.72
N PRO A 107 -6.90 -5.92 -10.09
CA PRO A 107 -7.64 -5.10 -11.03
C PRO A 107 -7.64 -5.80 -12.39
N ILE A 108 -8.79 -6.39 -12.75
CA ILE A 108 -9.05 -7.03 -14.04
C ILE A 108 -8.25 -8.33 -14.27
N GLY A 109 -8.68 -9.42 -13.64
CA GLY A 109 -8.88 -10.72 -14.33
C GLY A 109 -7.71 -11.33 -15.11
N ASP A 110 -6.46 -10.97 -14.87
CA ASP A 110 -5.28 -11.64 -15.40
C ASP A 110 -4.82 -12.68 -14.37
N GLY A 111 -5.37 -13.90 -14.51
CA GLY A 111 -5.06 -15.07 -13.68
C GLY A 111 -3.61 -15.55 -13.77
N VAL A 112 -2.65 -14.71 -13.37
CA VAL A 112 -1.26 -15.08 -13.13
C VAL A 112 -1.13 -15.35 -11.64
N PRO A 113 -1.10 -16.62 -11.20
CA PRO A 113 -0.79 -16.93 -9.81
C PRO A 113 0.63 -16.48 -9.52
N ASP A 114 0.77 -15.59 -8.53
CA ASP A 114 2.07 -15.15 -8.02
C ASP A 114 2.88 -16.38 -7.57
N ARG A 115 4.01 -16.64 -8.24
CA ARG A 115 4.91 -17.75 -7.96
C ARG A 115 5.57 -17.66 -6.58
N ASN A 116 5.38 -16.55 -5.86
CA ASN A 116 5.94 -16.33 -4.52
C ASN A 116 4.99 -16.67 -3.36
N VAL A 117 3.81 -17.27 -3.61
CA VAL A 117 2.93 -17.77 -2.52
C VAL A 117 3.51 -19.01 -1.82
N LEU A 118 4.64 -19.55 -2.30
CA LEU A 118 5.32 -20.72 -1.73
C LEU A 118 6.78 -20.42 -1.39
N GLU A 119 7.07 -19.59 -0.39
CA GLU A 119 8.26 -19.77 0.47
C GLU A 119 8.06 -19.02 1.81
N PRO A 120 7.69 -19.73 2.90
CA PRO A 120 7.78 -19.20 4.24
C PRO A 120 9.21 -19.38 4.77
N ARG A 121 10.14 -18.50 4.38
CA ARG A 121 11.49 -18.44 4.99
C ARG A 121 11.99 -17.02 5.17
N LEU A 122 11.60 -16.43 6.30
CA LEU A 122 12.53 -15.58 7.05
C LEU A 122 12.52 -16.05 8.51
N SER A 123 13.40 -17.01 8.78
CA SER A 123 13.91 -17.31 10.11
C SER A 123 14.59 -16.05 10.66
N VAL A 124 13.86 -15.25 11.42
CA VAL A 124 14.48 -14.30 12.35
C VAL A 124 14.73 -15.07 13.63
N THR A 125 15.94 -15.60 13.74
CA THR A 125 16.48 -16.11 15.00
C THR A 125 16.54 -14.95 15.98
N ILE A 126 15.69 -14.98 17.00
CA ILE A 126 15.80 -14.13 18.18
C ILE A 126 16.81 -14.85 19.11
N PRO A 127 17.99 -14.28 19.42
CA PRO A 127 18.84 -14.84 20.47
C PRO A 127 18.16 -14.64 21.84
N ARG A 128 18.39 -15.62 22.72
CA ARG A 128 17.76 -15.79 24.05
C ARG A 128 17.81 -14.55 24.93
#